data_AF-A0A2N5I8E8-F1
#
_entry.id   AF-A0A2N5I8E8-F1
#
_cell.length_a   1.000
_cell.length_b   1.000
_cell.length_c   1.000
_cell.angle_alpha   90.00
_cell.angle_beta   90.00
_cell.angle_gamma   90.00
#
_symmetry.space_group_name_H-M   'P 1'
#
loop_
_entity.id
_entity.type
_entity.pdbx_description
1 polymer ?
#
loop_
_entity_poly.entity_id
_entity_poly.type
_entity_poly.pdbx_seq_one_letter_code
_entity_poly.pdbx_strand_id
1 'polypeptide(L)' 'MDKDKLLQRAQSMIMSSSKNPKQMIISTVKMADILKVDSSEVDRGLRELVEEGRLQKERMTEPPHHDIYFLP' A
#
# COMPACT_ATOMS: atom_id res chain seq x y z
N MET A 1 -1.93 -2.95 -14.29
CA MET A 1 -2.48 -4.04 -13.45
C MET A 1 -3.92 -3.76 -13.03
N ASP A 2 -4.61 -4.77 -12.54
CA ASP A 2 -5.97 -4.67 -11.97
C ASP A 2 -5.92 -3.98 -10.58
N LYS A 3 -6.44 -2.74 -10.50
CA LYS A 3 -6.40 -1.91 -9.29
C LYS A 3 -7.27 -2.45 -8.17
N ASP A 4 -8.37 -3.14 -8.47
CA ASP A 4 -9.25 -3.66 -7.43
C ASP A 4 -8.60 -4.84 -6.71
N LYS A 5 -7.85 -5.67 -7.44
CA LYS A 5 -6.99 -6.71 -6.82
C LYS A 5 -5.90 -6.11 -5.95
N LEU A 6 -5.25 -5.04 -6.42
CA LEU A 6 -4.23 -4.34 -5.63
C LEU A 6 -4.83 -3.76 -4.35
N LEU A 7 -5.97 -3.07 -4.46
CA LEU A 7 -6.65 -2.50 -3.30
C LEU A 7 -7.08 -3.58 -2.32
N GLN A 8 -7.72 -4.67 -2.79
CA GLN A 8 -8.14 -5.76 -1.94
C GLN A 8 -6.96 -6.36 -1.16
N ARG A 9 -5.79 -6.48 -1.81
CA ARG A 9 -4.58 -6.97 -1.17
C ARG A 9 -4.03 -5.98 -0.15
N ALA A 10 -3.97 -4.69 -0.51
CA ALA A 10 -3.55 -3.61 0.39
C ALA A 10 -4.45 -3.52 1.63
N GLN A 11 -5.77 -3.59 1.46
CA GLN A 11 -6.76 -3.64 2.54
C GLN A 11 -6.53 -4.83 3.47
N SER A 12 -6.37 -6.03 2.90
CA SER A 12 -6.11 -7.25 3.69
C SER A 12 -4.84 -7.11 4.53
N MET A 13 -3.79 -6.53 3.94
CA MET A 13 -2.53 -6.24 4.62
C MET A 13 -2.73 -5.24 5.76
N ILE A 14 -3.31 -4.06 5.49
CA ILE A 14 -3.56 -3.02 6.50
C ILE A 14 -4.44 -3.55 7.64
N MET A 15 -5.51 -4.29 7.31
CA MET A 15 -6.43 -4.86 8.30
C MET A 15 -5.76 -5.90 9.21
N SER A 16 -4.78 -6.65 8.69
CA SER A 16 -3.99 -7.60 9.48
C SER A 16 -2.96 -6.94 10.40
N SER A 17 -2.72 -5.64 10.27
CA SER A 17 -1.79 -4.90 11.12
C SER A 17 -2.27 -4.86 12.57
N SER A 18 -1.33 -5.06 13.50
CA SER A 18 -1.53 -4.92 14.94
C SER A 18 -1.41 -3.47 15.42
N LYS A 19 -1.02 -2.53 14.54
CA LYS A 19 -0.90 -1.10 14.87
C LYS A 19 -2.28 -0.44 15.03
N ASN A 20 -2.33 0.59 15.87
CA ASN A 20 -3.49 1.46 16.07
C ASN A 20 -3.06 2.93 15.90
N PRO A 21 -3.58 3.68 14.91
CA PRO A 21 -4.50 3.23 13.86
C PRO A 21 -3.90 2.14 12.96
N LYS A 22 -4.76 1.38 12.28
CA LYS A 22 -4.34 0.30 11.39
C LYS A 22 -3.59 0.87 10.20
N GLN A 23 -2.31 0.55 10.12
CA GLN A 23 -1.40 1.05 9.10
C GLN A 23 -0.36 -0.01 8.75
N MET A 24 0.19 0.05 7.54
CA MET A 24 1.22 -0.89 7.12
C MET A 24 2.18 -0.28 6.11
N ILE A 25 3.43 -0.75 6.14
CA ILE A 25 4.41 -0.47 5.09
C ILE A 25 4.14 -1.47 3.96
N ILE A 26 3.84 -0.97 2.77
CA ILE A 26 3.59 -1.80 1.60
C ILE A 26 4.85 -1.80 0.73
N SER A 27 5.57 -2.93 0.71
CA SER A 27 6.69 -3.14 -0.21
C SER A 27 6.16 -3.40 -1.62
N THR A 28 6.49 -2.50 -2.56
CA THR A 28 6.14 -2.63 -3.99
C THR A 28 6.71 -3.92 -4.58
N VAL A 29 7.95 -4.26 -4.27
CA VAL A 29 8.62 -5.48 -4.73
C VAL A 29 7.88 -6.74 -4.25
N LYS A 30 7.54 -6.82 -2.96
CA LYS A 30 6.80 -7.98 -2.41
C LYS A 30 5.41 -8.10 -3.03
N MET A 31 4.73 -6.98 -3.20
CA MET A 31 3.40 -6.95 -3.78
C MET A 31 3.43 -7.34 -5.27
N ALA A 32 4.47 -6.93 -5.99
CA ALA A 32 4.69 -7.27 -7.40
C ALA A 32 4.88 -8.78 -7.58
N ASP A 33 5.68 -9.40 -6.72
CA ASP A 33 5.87 -10.85 -6.68
C ASP A 33 4.55 -11.61 -6.43
N ILE A 34 3.77 -11.17 -5.44
CA ILE A 34 2.45 -11.77 -5.12
C ILE A 34 1.48 -11.66 -6.30
N LEU A 35 1.45 -10.50 -6.95
CA LEU A 35 0.51 -10.22 -8.04
C LEU A 35 1.04 -10.65 -9.41
N LYS A 36 2.28 -11.17 -9.49
CA LYS A 36 2.97 -11.57 -10.72
C LYS A 36 2.99 -10.46 -11.77
N VAL A 37 3.30 -9.24 -11.34
CA VAL A 37 3.44 -8.06 -12.21
C VAL A 37 4.78 -7.36 -11.97
N ASP A 38 5.09 -6.34 -12.77
CA ASP A 38 6.25 -5.49 -12.52
C ASP A 38 6.04 -4.57 -11.31
N SER A 39 7.12 -4.29 -10.57
CA SER A 39 7.09 -3.41 -9.41
C SER A 39 6.69 -1.96 -9.74
N SER A 40 6.98 -1.48 -10.94
CA SER A 40 6.55 -0.17 -11.43
C SER A 40 5.04 -0.09 -11.61
N GLU A 41 4.39 -1.20 -11.99
CA GLU A 41 2.92 -1.24 -12.09
C GLU A 41 2.26 -1.17 -10.73
N VAL A 42 2.86 -1.80 -9.70
CA VAL A 42 2.38 -1.70 -8.32
C VAL A 42 2.56 -0.29 -7.79
N ASP A 43 3.75 0.31 -7.99
CA ASP A 43 4.03 1.66 -7.52
C ASP A 43 3.05 2.67 -8.13
N ARG A 44 2.83 2.59 -9.45
CA ARG A 44 1.82 3.41 -10.13
C ARG A 44 0.42 3.15 -9.59
N GLY A 45 0.02 1.89 -9.43
CA GLY A 45 -1.30 1.54 -8.91
C GLY A 45 -1.54 2.05 -7.48
N LEU A 46 -0.55 1.98 -6.60
CA LEU A 46 -0.65 2.53 -5.24
C LEU A 46 -0.78 4.06 -5.26
N ARG A 47 -0.05 4.76 -6.12
CA ARG A 47 -0.20 6.22 -6.29
C ARG A 47 -1.61 6.58 -6.77
N GLU A 48 -2.10 5.90 -7.80
CA GLU A 48 -3.46 6.11 -8.31
C GLU A 48 -4.53 5.87 -7.23
N LEU A 49 -4.39 4.81 -6.42
CA LEU A 49 -5.31 4.54 -5.31
C LEU A 49 -5.28 5.63 -4.23
N VAL A 50 -4.14 6.28 -4.01
CA VAL A 50 -4.02 7.42 -3.09
C VAL A 50 -4.65 8.67 -3.69
N GLU A 51 -4.41 8.95 -4.97
CA GLU A 51 -5.01 10.07 -5.71
C GLU A 51 -6.55 9.95 -5.78
N GLU A 52 -7.07 8.73 -5.92
CA GLU A 52 -8.50 8.42 -5.88
C GLU A 52 -9.12 8.49 -4.48
N GLY A 53 -8.31 8.67 -3.42
CA GLY A 53 -8.77 8.67 -2.04
C GLY A 53 -9.19 7.29 -1.52
N ARG A 54 -8.82 6.21 -2.21
CA ARG A 54 -9.10 4.81 -1.81
C ARG A 54 -8.06 4.29 -0.81
N LEU A 55 -6.89 4.91 -0.76
CA LEU A 55 -5.84 4.71 0.24
C LEU A 55 -5.34 6.08 0.72
N GLN A 56 -4.81 6.11 1.94
CA GLN A 56 -4.03 7.25 2.43
C GLN A 56 -2.56 6.84 2.57
N LYS A 57 -1.66 7.81 2.34
CA LYS A 57 -0.21 7.62 2.42
C LYS A 57 0.41 8.72 3.26
N GLU A 58 1.18 8.33 4.26
CA GLU A 58 2.01 9.24 5.07
C GLU A 58 3.45 8.77 5.09
N ARG A 59 4.38 9.70 5.32
CA ARG A 59 5.79 9.39 5.53
C ARG A 59 6.12 9.53 7.00
N MET A 60 6.73 8.51 7.58
CA MET A 60 7.16 8.55 8.98
C MET A 60 8.13 9.72 9.20
N THR A 61 7.82 10.54 10.20
CA THR A 61 8.66 11.68 10.60
C THR A 61 9.95 11.23 11.25
N GLU A 62 9.96 10.06 11.89
CA GLU A 62 11.13 9.46 12.51
C GLU A 62 11.81 8.45 11.57
N PRO A 63 13.15 8.30 11.67
CA PRO A 63 13.86 7.22 11.02
C PRO A 63 13.21 5.87 11.37
N PRO A 64 13.05 4.95 10.39
CA PRO A 64 13.66 4.95 9.05
C PRO A 64 12.88 5.69 7.94
N HIS A 65 11.96 6.62 8.26
CA HIS A 65 11.23 7.46 7.29
C HIS A 65 10.47 6.68 6.22
N HIS A 66 9.90 5.53 6.59
CA HIS A 66 9.11 4.71 5.69
C HIS A 66 7.80 5.37 5.30
N ASP A 67 7.36 5.06 4.09
CA ASP A 67 5.99 5.33 3.66
C ASP A 67 5.05 4.29 4.28
N ILE A 68 4.02 4.78 4.95
CA ILE A 68 2.96 4.01 5.57
C ILE A 68 1.65 4.26 4.82
N TYR A 69 0.86 3.20 4.71
CA TYR A 69 -0.44 3.22 4.08
C TYR A 69 -1.51 2.84 5.09
N PHE A 70 -2.66 3.48 5.01
CA PHE A 70 -3.83 3.22 5.83
C PHE A 70 -5.12 3.42 5.03
N LEU A 71 -6.22 2.89 5.56
CA LEU A 71 -7.54 3.03 4.94
C LEU A 71 -8.14 4.39 5.32
N PRO A 72 -8.91 5.02 4.43
CA PRO A 72 -9.60 6.28 4.71
C PRO A 72 -10.58 6.21 5.88
#